data_AF-A0A0T5ZAC0-F1
#
_entry.id   AF-A0A0T5ZAC0-F1
#
_cell.length_a   1.000
_cell.length_b   1.000
_cell.length_c   1.000
_cell.angle_alpha   90.00
_cell.angle_beta   90.00
_cell.angle_gamma   90.00
#
_symmetry.space_group_name_H-M   'P 1'
#
loop_
_entity.id
_entity.type
_entity.pdbx_description
1 polymer ?
#
loop_
_entity_poly.entity_id
_entity_poly.type
_entity_poly.pdbx_seq_one_letter_code
_entity_poly.pdbx_strand_id
1 'polypeptide(L)'
;MNLIDDPWIPIRRASGHETLIAPWQITESADPIIALAAPRPDFNGALLQFLIGVLQIACPPESDDKWEQWLENPPSPASLKQHFEPFADSFNLMGNSPLFMQAFEPLNGDEKPIANLLIDAPGAQTLKQNADHFIKRGGIKKLCPCCAATALFTLQTNAPAGGAGHRTSLRGGGPLSTLIALDPAGSQLDNTLWRACWLNVLEKSVIGGLGDGTPKKPEATFPWLAATRTSEAKTGQDTTPLDGHPLQMYWGMPRRIHLNWQTTEDGRCDLCNRASNQLVSDYITQNYGINYNGAWVHPLSPHVANKEGGLLPQHAQPGGLSYRHWLGLVWSANRKIDNRHRWSAPFSLTGNCLRNNFACTPSATTWTT
;
A
#
# COMPACT_ATOMS: atom_id res chain seq x y z
N MET A 1 -19.19 -0.09 5.36
CA MET A 1 -18.16 -1.04 4.91
C MET A 1 -16.93 -0.92 5.79
N ASN A 2 -16.54 -2.01 6.41
CA ASN A 2 -15.30 -2.18 7.17
C ASN A 2 -14.30 -3.00 6.33
N LEU A 3 -13.08 -2.48 6.13
CA LEU A 3 -12.10 -3.09 5.22
C LEU A 3 -11.40 -4.33 5.79
N ILE A 4 -11.63 -4.69 7.05
CA ILE A 4 -11.15 -5.93 7.68
C ILE A 4 -12.23 -7.01 7.63
N ASP A 5 -13.49 -6.66 7.92
CA ASP A 5 -14.57 -7.64 8.06
C ASP A 5 -15.31 -7.96 6.76
N ASP A 6 -15.54 -6.95 5.92
CA ASP A 6 -16.36 -7.09 4.72
C ASP A 6 -15.56 -7.60 3.52
N PRO A 7 -16.16 -8.40 2.62
CA PRO A 7 -15.52 -8.77 1.36
C PRO A 7 -15.47 -7.59 0.37
N TRP A 8 -14.25 -7.12 0.06
CA TRP A 8 -14.06 -5.97 -0.84
C TRP A 8 -12.86 -6.10 -1.79
N ILE A 9 -11.95 -7.04 -1.53
CA ILE A 9 -10.72 -7.21 -2.32
C ILE A 9 -11.02 -8.14 -3.50
N PRO A 10 -10.91 -7.68 -4.76
CA PRO A 10 -11.12 -8.53 -5.92
C PRO A 10 -9.95 -9.48 -6.13
N ILE A 11 -10.26 -10.76 -6.26
CA ILE A 11 -9.27 -11.83 -6.47
C ILE A 11 -9.68 -12.76 -7.60
N ARG A 12 -8.71 -13.55 -8.06
CA ARG A 12 -8.90 -14.69 -8.97
C ARG A 12 -8.42 -15.95 -8.28
N ARG A 13 -9.24 -17.00 -8.33
CA ARG A 13 -8.91 -18.33 -7.81
C ARG A 13 -8.28 -19.22 -8.88
N ALA A 14 -7.70 -20.33 -8.46
CA ALA A 14 -7.10 -21.33 -9.34
C ALA A 14 -8.11 -21.88 -10.37
N SER A 15 -9.38 -22.00 -9.99
CA SER A 15 -10.49 -22.34 -10.90
C SER A 15 -10.76 -21.32 -12.01
N GLY A 16 -10.18 -20.11 -11.91
CA GLY A 16 -10.48 -18.97 -12.76
C GLY A 16 -11.66 -18.12 -12.27
N HIS A 17 -12.35 -18.54 -11.20
CA HIS A 17 -13.44 -17.75 -10.63
C HIS A 17 -12.93 -16.45 -9.99
N GLU A 18 -13.58 -15.34 -10.31
CA GLU A 18 -13.31 -14.03 -9.72
C GLU A 18 -14.37 -13.65 -8.70
N THR A 19 -13.95 -13.28 -7.50
CA THR A 19 -14.86 -12.91 -6.40
C THR A 19 -14.23 -11.84 -5.50
N LEU A 20 -14.98 -11.34 -4.53
CA LEU A 20 -14.45 -10.48 -3.46
C LEU A 20 -14.15 -11.33 -2.23
N ILE A 21 -13.08 -10.96 -1.54
CA ILE A 21 -12.73 -11.52 -0.24
C ILE A 21 -12.51 -10.41 0.78
N ALA A 22 -12.71 -10.72 2.05
CA ALA A 22 -12.15 -9.96 3.15
C ALA A 22 -10.66 -10.33 3.31
N PRO A 23 -9.81 -9.46 3.88
CA PRO A 23 -8.37 -9.74 4.01
C PRO A 23 -8.04 -11.07 4.68
N TRP A 24 -8.80 -11.49 5.69
CA TRP A 24 -8.56 -12.73 6.44
C TRP A 24 -8.91 -14.01 5.66
N GLN A 25 -9.62 -13.90 4.54
CA GLN A 25 -9.95 -15.02 3.65
C GLN A 25 -8.82 -15.38 2.67
N ILE A 26 -7.70 -14.64 2.68
CA ILE A 26 -6.57 -14.85 1.76
C ILE A 26 -5.94 -16.25 1.83
N THR A 27 -6.15 -16.99 2.93
CA THR A 27 -5.64 -18.36 3.14
C THR A 27 -6.67 -19.46 2.88
N GLU A 28 -7.82 -19.15 2.28
CA GLU A 28 -8.77 -20.18 1.84
C GLU A 28 -8.12 -21.15 0.84
N SER A 29 -8.14 -22.45 1.16
CA SER A 29 -7.37 -23.48 0.45
C SER A 29 -8.19 -24.38 -0.49
N ALA A 30 -9.52 -24.42 -0.37
CA ALA A 30 -10.36 -25.31 -1.19
C ALA A 30 -10.30 -24.98 -2.69
N ASP A 31 -10.27 -23.68 -3.03
CA ASP A 31 -9.96 -23.16 -4.36
C ASP A 31 -8.97 -21.99 -4.17
N PRO A 32 -7.65 -22.28 -4.21
CA PRO A 32 -6.62 -21.35 -3.79
C PRO A 32 -6.68 -20.02 -4.55
N ILE A 33 -6.41 -18.94 -3.83
CA ILE A 33 -6.34 -17.60 -4.42
C ILE A 33 -4.96 -17.42 -5.05
N ILE A 34 -4.92 -17.18 -6.36
CA ILE A 34 -3.67 -17.12 -7.13
C ILE A 34 -3.25 -15.69 -7.49
N ALA A 35 -4.20 -14.75 -7.54
CA ALA A 35 -3.92 -13.37 -7.93
C ALA A 35 -4.99 -12.38 -7.45
N LEU A 36 -4.60 -11.10 -7.38
CA LEU A 36 -5.55 -9.98 -7.33
C LEU A 36 -6.17 -9.75 -8.71
N ALA A 37 -7.43 -9.30 -8.74
CA ALA A 37 -8.21 -9.08 -9.94
C ALA A 37 -8.84 -7.67 -9.95
N ALA A 38 -8.08 -6.66 -9.51
CA ALA A 38 -8.55 -5.28 -9.56
C ALA A 38 -8.73 -4.81 -11.02
N PRO A 39 -9.66 -3.88 -11.28
CA PRO A 39 -9.91 -3.36 -12.63
C PRO A 39 -8.75 -2.55 -13.21
N ARG A 40 -7.74 -2.22 -12.38
CA ARG A 40 -6.55 -1.48 -12.79
C ARG A 40 -5.26 -2.12 -12.24
N PRO A 41 -4.14 -2.05 -12.97
CA PRO A 41 -2.86 -2.61 -12.50
C PRO A 41 -2.29 -1.90 -11.26
N ASP A 42 -2.37 -0.56 -11.19
CA ASP A 42 -1.95 0.22 -10.03
C ASP A 42 -2.73 -0.17 -8.75
N PHE A 43 -4.00 -0.52 -8.90
CA PHE A 43 -4.83 -1.02 -7.81
C PHE A 43 -4.39 -2.39 -7.32
N ASN A 44 -3.95 -3.31 -8.19
CA ASN A 44 -3.36 -4.57 -7.75
C ASN A 44 -2.09 -4.31 -6.93
N GLY A 45 -1.22 -3.41 -7.38
CA GLY A 45 -0.03 -3.02 -6.62
C GLY A 45 -0.34 -2.41 -5.26
N ALA A 46 -1.40 -1.60 -5.18
CA ALA A 46 -1.85 -1.01 -3.92
C ALA A 46 -2.50 -2.05 -2.99
N LEU A 47 -3.38 -2.92 -3.50
CA LEU A 47 -4.02 -3.97 -2.70
C LEU A 47 -3.00 -4.96 -2.14
N LEU A 48 -1.93 -5.27 -2.89
CA LEU A 48 -0.84 -6.09 -2.39
C LEU A 48 -0.11 -5.41 -1.22
N GLN A 49 0.17 -4.10 -1.33
CA GLN A 49 0.73 -3.31 -0.22
C GLN A 49 -0.21 -3.23 0.97
N PHE A 50 -1.52 -3.11 0.74
CA PHE A 50 -2.54 -3.13 1.79
C PHE A 50 -2.52 -4.46 2.54
N LEU A 51 -2.56 -5.60 1.83
CA LEU A 51 -2.54 -6.93 2.42
C LEU A 51 -1.26 -7.18 3.22
N ILE A 52 -0.10 -6.81 2.67
CA ILE A 52 1.18 -6.86 3.39
C ILE A 52 1.12 -5.98 4.65
N GLY A 53 0.59 -4.77 4.55
CA GLY A 53 0.42 -3.85 5.69
C GLY A 53 -0.46 -4.44 6.79
N VAL A 54 -1.61 -5.02 6.45
CA VAL A 54 -2.51 -5.68 7.42
C VAL A 54 -1.82 -6.87 8.09
N LEU A 55 -1.13 -7.70 7.33
CA LEU A 55 -0.36 -8.82 7.90
C LEU A 55 0.79 -8.32 8.79
N GLN A 56 1.45 -7.23 8.41
CA GLN A 56 2.56 -6.68 9.16
C GLN A 56 2.12 -6.10 10.52
N ILE A 57 0.94 -5.49 10.61
CA ILE A 57 0.41 -4.97 11.88
C ILE A 57 -0.12 -6.10 12.79
N ALA A 58 -0.76 -7.11 12.20
CA ALA A 58 -1.53 -8.09 12.97
C ALA A 58 -0.80 -9.41 13.19
N CYS A 59 0.14 -9.75 12.32
CA CYS A 59 0.85 -11.02 12.31
C CYS A 59 2.37 -10.86 12.07
N PRO A 60 3.08 -9.89 12.69
CA PRO A 60 4.54 -9.83 12.56
C PRO A 60 5.15 -11.08 13.20
N PRO A 61 5.89 -11.92 12.47
CA PRO A 61 6.46 -13.14 13.03
C PRO A 61 7.49 -12.81 14.11
N GLU A 62 7.55 -13.67 15.12
CA GLU A 62 8.46 -13.52 16.26
C GLU A 62 9.88 -14.00 15.96
N SER A 63 10.03 -14.86 14.94
CA SER A 63 11.29 -15.44 14.51
C SER A 63 11.21 -15.91 13.06
N ASP A 64 12.38 -16.14 12.46
CA ASP A 64 12.55 -16.81 11.16
C ASP A 64 11.77 -18.14 11.09
N ASP A 65 11.85 -18.97 12.13
CA ASP A 65 11.15 -20.27 12.17
C ASP A 65 9.62 -20.11 12.08
N LYS A 66 9.07 -19.09 12.76
CA LYS A 66 7.63 -18.79 12.70
C LYS A 66 7.23 -18.24 11.34
N TRP A 67 8.10 -17.42 10.74
CA TRP A 67 7.90 -16.94 9.38
C TRP A 67 7.87 -18.11 8.39
N GLU A 68 8.82 -19.04 8.47
CA GLU A 68 8.87 -20.22 7.60
C GLU A 68 7.65 -21.13 7.79
N GLN A 69 7.27 -21.40 9.04
CA GLN A 69 6.11 -22.24 9.36
C GLN A 69 4.85 -21.76 8.63
N TRP A 70 4.58 -20.45 8.62
CA TRP A 70 3.41 -19.85 7.98
C TRP A 70 3.56 -19.67 6.46
N LEU A 71 4.79 -19.63 5.94
CA LEU A 71 5.05 -19.67 4.52
C LEU A 71 4.67 -21.03 3.93
N GLU A 72 5.10 -22.11 4.58
CA GLU A 72 4.83 -23.47 4.15
C GLU A 72 3.37 -23.86 4.40
N ASN A 73 2.88 -23.58 5.62
CA ASN A 73 1.58 -23.99 6.13
C ASN A 73 0.77 -22.73 6.53
N PRO A 74 0.03 -22.13 5.59
CA PRO A 74 -0.77 -20.94 5.87
C PRO A 74 -1.77 -21.19 7.02
N PRO A 75 -1.96 -20.22 7.94
CA PRO A 75 -2.95 -20.34 9.00
C PRO A 75 -4.38 -20.40 8.43
N SER A 76 -5.32 -20.94 9.20
CA SER A 76 -6.73 -20.96 8.79
C SER A 76 -7.30 -19.54 8.67
N PRO A 77 -8.30 -19.31 7.79
CA PRO A 77 -8.96 -18.00 7.69
C PRO A 77 -9.54 -17.51 9.02
N ALA A 78 -10.07 -18.41 9.85
CA ALA A 78 -10.60 -18.09 11.17
C ALA A 78 -9.49 -17.60 12.13
N SER A 79 -8.31 -18.23 12.09
CA SER A 79 -7.15 -17.78 12.86
C SER A 79 -6.71 -16.39 12.42
N LEU A 80 -6.62 -16.13 11.10
CA LEU A 80 -6.28 -14.79 10.61
C LEU A 80 -7.31 -13.74 11.04
N LYS A 81 -8.60 -14.07 10.98
CA LYS A 81 -9.66 -13.15 11.40
C LYS A 81 -9.48 -12.71 12.86
N GLN A 82 -9.15 -13.65 13.76
CA GLN A 82 -8.87 -13.34 15.16
C GLN A 82 -7.68 -12.40 15.35
N HIS A 83 -6.64 -12.50 14.52
CA HIS A 83 -5.50 -11.59 14.58
C HIS A 83 -5.86 -10.18 14.07
N PHE A 84 -6.83 -10.07 13.16
CA PHE A 84 -7.22 -8.79 12.55
C PHE A 84 -8.27 -8.03 13.36
N GLU A 85 -9.09 -8.74 14.15
CA GLU A 85 -10.18 -8.19 14.97
C GLU A 85 -9.77 -6.97 15.83
N PRO A 86 -8.60 -6.95 16.51
CA PRO A 86 -8.19 -5.79 17.32
C PRO A 86 -8.00 -4.49 16.54
N PHE A 87 -7.88 -4.56 15.21
CA PHE A 87 -7.66 -3.41 14.34
C PHE A 87 -8.92 -2.99 13.57
N ALA A 88 -9.98 -3.82 13.56
CA ALA A 88 -11.14 -3.63 12.70
C ALA A 88 -11.75 -2.23 12.80
N ASP A 89 -11.87 -1.67 14.01
CA ASP A 89 -12.42 -0.32 14.23
C ASP A 89 -11.66 0.79 13.52
N SER A 90 -10.38 0.57 13.22
CA SER A 90 -9.54 1.53 12.50
C SER A 90 -9.75 1.50 10.97
N PHE A 91 -10.51 0.55 10.44
CA PHE A 91 -10.64 0.30 9.00
C PHE A 91 -12.06 0.55 8.46
N ASN A 92 -12.85 1.37 9.16
CA ASN A 92 -14.16 1.80 8.70
C ASN A 92 -14.06 2.84 7.57
N LEU A 93 -14.56 2.55 6.37
CA LEU A 93 -14.51 3.49 5.24
C LEU A 93 -15.56 4.61 5.33
N MET A 94 -16.68 4.29 5.97
CA MET A 94 -17.90 5.09 6.04
C MET A 94 -18.57 4.87 7.39
N GLY A 95 -19.45 5.79 7.79
CA GLY A 95 -20.07 5.81 9.11
C GLY A 95 -19.57 6.99 9.92
N ASN A 96 -19.34 6.78 11.22
CA ASN A 96 -18.84 7.81 12.11
C ASN A 96 -17.31 7.87 12.08
N SER A 97 -16.75 9.09 12.18
CA SER A 97 -15.30 9.31 12.34
C SER A 97 -14.78 8.60 13.60
N PRO A 98 -13.57 8.02 13.61
CA PRO A 98 -12.54 8.07 12.56
C PRO A 98 -12.80 7.16 11.36
N LEU A 99 -12.48 7.64 10.15
CA LEU A 99 -12.65 6.91 8.89
C LEU A 99 -11.30 6.59 8.24
N PHE A 100 -11.18 5.39 7.68
CA PHE A 100 -9.98 4.87 7.04
C PHE A 100 -9.38 5.88 6.05
N MET A 101 -8.17 6.34 6.35
CA MET A 101 -7.35 7.27 5.56
C MET A 101 -8.05 8.57 5.11
N GLN A 102 -9.03 9.02 5.88
CA GLN A 102 -9.73 10.30 5.69
C GLN A 102 -9.41 11.24 6.85
N ALA A 103 -9.52 12.55 6.61
CA ALA A 103 -9.20 13.54 7.64
C ALA A 103 -10.07 13.32 8.88
N PHE A 104 -9.50 13.48 10.08
CA PHE A 104 -10.27 13.27 11.31
C PHE A 104 -11.35 14.34 11.48
N GLU A 105 -10.99 15.59 11.21
CA GLU A 105 -11.87 16.75 11.27
C GLU A 105 -12.61 16.97 9.94
N PRO A 106 -13.80 17.60 9.97
CA PRO A 106 -14.46 18.12 8.78
C PRO A 106 -13.53 19.04 7.97
N LEU A 107 -13.62 18.96 6.65
CA LEU A 107 -12.82 19.79 5.74
C LEU A 107 -13.69 20.89 5.14
N ASN A 108 -13.17 22.12 5.14
CA ASN A 108 -13.73 23.25 4.39
C ASN A 108 -12.91 23.45 3.10
N GLY A 109 -12.78 22.36 2.35
CA GLY A 109 -11.92 22.27 1.17
C GLY A 109 -12.68 22.37 -0.15
N ASP A 110 -11.99 22.08 -1.24
CA ASP A 110 -12.59 21.99 -2.57
C ASP A 110 -13.32 20.66 -2.72
N GLU A 111 -14.53 20.70 -3.26
CA GLU A 111 -15.19 19.52 -3.82
C GLU A 111 -14.54 19.14 -5.15
N LYS A 112 -14.24 17.86 -5.35
CA LYS A 112 -13.66 17.30 -6.57
C LYS A 112 -14.45 16.07 -7.02
N PRO A 113 -14.57 15.84 -8.35
CA PRO A 113 -15.13 14.60 -8.87
C PRO A 113 -14.32 13.38 -8.40
N ILE A 114 -14.99 12.26 -8.11
CA ILE A 114 -14.36 11.04 -7.59
C ILE A 114 -13.25 10.50 -8.50
N ALA A 115 -13.34 10.75 -9.80
CA ALA A 115 -12.31 10.39 -10.77
C ALA A 115 -10.93 10.97 -10.43
N ASN A 116 -10.88 12.12 -9.74
CA ASN A 116 -9.63 12.77 -9.35
C ASN A 116 -8.86 12.02 -8.25
N LEU A 117 -9.44 10.95 -7.66
CA LEU A 117 -8.70 10.02 -6.81
C LEU A 117 -7.77 9.10 -7.60
N LEU A 118 -8.01 8.92 -8.90
CA LEU A 118 -7.18 8.10 -9.77
C LEU A 118 -5.89 8.84 -10.10
N ILE A 119 -4.73 8.17 -9.99
CA ILE A 119 -3.41 8.80 -10.12
C ILE A 119 -3.17 9.41 -11.51
N ASP A 120 -3.79 8.86 -12.54
CA ASP A 120 -3.74 9.30 -13.92
C ASP A 120 -4.79 10.37 -14.27
N ALA A 121 -5.66 10.76 -13.33
CA ALA A 121 -6.66 11.79 -13.59
C ALA A 121 -5.99 13.14 -13.87
N PRO A 122 -6.43 13.86 -14.92
CA PRO A 122 -5.77 15.09 -15.32
C PRO A 122 -6.04 16.20 -14.31
N GLY A 123 -4.99 16.85 -13.83
CA GLY A 123 -5.10 18.02 -12.97
C GLY A 123 -5.70 19.24 -13.70
N ALA A 124 -6.08 20.26 -12.93
CA ALA A 124 -6.71 21.47 -13.47
C ALA A 124 -5.85 22.16 -14.56
N GLN A 125 -4.53 22.18 -14.39
CA GLN A 125 -3.61 22.75 -15.38
C GLN A 125 -3.53 21.90 -16.64
N THR A 126 -3.47 20.58 -16.51
CA THR A 126 -3.45 19.62 -17.64
C THR A 126 -4.71 19.78 -18.49
N LEU A 127 -5.88 19.88 -17.84
CA LEU A 127 -7.16 20.15 -18.50
C LEU A 127 -7.16 21.50 -19.21
N LYS A 128 -6.70 22.56 -18.54
CA LYS A 128 -6.62 23.92 -19.11
C LYS A 128 -5.72 23.98 -20.35
N GLN A 129 -4.64 23.19 -20.35
CA GLN A 129 -3.70 23.10 -21.46
C GLN A 129 -4.11 22.06 -22.52
N ASN A 130 -5.20 21.32 -22.30
CA ASN A 130 -5.60 20.16 -23.10
C ASN A 130 -4.46 19.14 -23.31
N ALA A 131 -3.62 18.96 -22.29
CA ALA A 131 -2.46 18.07 -22.34
C ALA A 131 -2.80 16.61 -21.94
N ASP A 132 -4.09 16.30 -21.77
CA ASP A 132 -4.64 15.00 -21.39
C ASP A 132 -5.12 14.19 -22.60
N HIS A 133 -4.36 14.23 -23.71
CA HIS A 133 -4.77 13.67 -25.01
C HIS A 133 -5.19 12.20 -25.00
N PHE A 134 -4.62 11.40 -24.09
CA PHE A 134 -4.86 9.96 -24.00
C PHE A 134 -5.85 9.56 -22.90
N ILE A 135 -6.41 10.53 -22.17
CA ILE A 135 -7.34 10.27 -21.08
C ILE A 135 -8.76 10.55 -21.56
N LYS A 136 -9.62 9.52 -21.49
CA LYS A 136 -11.04 9.68 -21.82
C LYS A 136 -11.76 10.44 -20.70
N ARG A 137 -12.00 11.73 -20.92
CA ARG A 137 -12.77 12.58 -20.00
C ARG A 137 -14.17 12.02 -19.76
N GLY A 138 -14.66 12.14 -18.52
CA GLY A 138 -16.02 11.75 -18.13
C GLY A 138 -16.30 10.24 -18.16
N GLY A 139 -15.27 9.40 -18.34
CA GLY A 139 -15.41 7.95 -18.32
C GLY A 139 -15.69 7.37 -16.93
N ILE A 140 -15.20 8.04 -15.88
CA ILE A 140 -15.45 7.70 -14.48
C ILE A 140 -16.18 8.88 -13.85
N LYS A 141 -17.38 8.65 -13.34
CA LYS A 141 -18.21 9.63 -12.63
C LYS A 141 -18.62 9.14 -11.25
N LYS A 142 -18.75 7.82 -11.08
CA LYS A 142 -19.16 7.23 -9.80
C LYS A 142 -18.48 5.88 -9.53
N LEU A 143 -18.08 5.67 -8.28
CA LEU A 143 -17.37 4.47 -7.83
C LEU A 143 -18.16 3.75 -6.74
N CYS A 144 -18.13 2.41 -6.74
CA CYS A 144 -18.61 1.63 -5.59
C CYS A 144 -17.64 1.73 -4.39
N PRO A 145 -18.07 1.33 -3.18
CA PRO A 145 -17.24 1.40 -1.98
C PRO A 145 -15.89 0.69 -2.11
N CYS A 146 -15.84 -0.49 -2.74
CA CYS A 146 -14.59 -1.23 -2.94
C CYS A 146 -13.60 -0.42 -3.81
N CYS A 147 -14.06 0.11 -4.95
CA CYS A 147 -13.20 0.89 -5.84
C CYS A 147 -12.79 2.23 -5.22
N ALA A 148 -13.67 2.89 -4.47
CA ALA A 148 -13.36 4.12 -3.75
C ALA A 148 -12.31 3.90 -2.66
N ALA A 149 -12.42 2.80 -1.89
CA ALA A 149 -11.41 2.41 -0.91
C ALA A 149 -10.04 2.14 -1.55
N THR A 150 -10.02 1.36 -2.65
CA THR A 150 -8.77 1.10 -3.36
C THR A 150 -8.18 2.38 -3.94
N ALA A 151 -8.99 3.26 -4.53
CA ALA A 151 -8.53 4.54 -5.07
C ALA A 151 -7.94 5.44 -3.99
N LEU A 152 -8.63 5.57 -2.85
CA LEU A 152 -8.17 6.34 -1.69
C LEU A 152 -6.84 5.80 -1.18
N PHE A 153 -6.74 4.50 -0.90
CA PHE A 153 -5.50 3.87 -0.43
C PHE A 153 -4.36 4.06 -1.43
N THR A 154 -4.62 3.82 -2.72
CA THR A 154 -3.65 3.98 -3.80
C THR A 154 -3.11 5.42 -3.86
N LEU A 155 -4.01 6.41 -3.80
CA LEU A 155 -3.62 7.81 -3.83
C LEU A 155 -2.83 8.20 -2.57
N GLN A 156 -3.23 7.77 -1.38
CA GLN A 156 -2.53 8.13 -0.16
C GLN A 156 -1.11 7.51 -0.11
N THR A 157 -1.02 6.22 -0.42
CA THR A 157 0.21 5.42 -0.35
C THR A 157 1.20 5.70 -1.48
N ASN A 158 0.73 6.16 -2.64
CA ASN A 158 1.56 6.42 -3.84
C ASN A 158 1.41 7.84 -4.40
N ALA A 159 0.84 8.79 -3.63
CA ALA A 159 0.52 10.15 -4.05
C ALA A 159 1.64 10.84 -4.84
N PRO A 160 1.43 11.17 -6.13
CA PRO A 160 2.34 12.02 -6.88
C PRO A 160 2.26 13.48 -6.40
N ALA A 161 3.09 14.36 -6.96
CA ALA A 161 2.95 15.80 -6.73
C ALA A 161 1.59 16.27 -7.29
N GLY A 162 0.81 17.01 -6.49
CA GLY A 162 -0.58 17.36 -6.81
C GLY A 162 -0.85 18.86 -6.96
N GLY A 163 0.18 19.66 -7.22
CA GLY A 163 0.10 21.12 -7.20
C GLY A 163 0.34 21.73 -5.82
N ALA A 164 0.06 23.03 -5.67
CA ALA A 164 0.44 23.81 -4.50
C ALA A 164 -0.21 23.27 -3.21
N GLY A 165 0.62 22.96 -2.21
CA GLY A 165 0.20 22.47 -0.89
C GLY A 165 -0.26 21.01 -0.84
N HIS A 166 -0.39 20.34 -1.99
CA HIS A 166 -0.75 18.94 -2.07
C HIS A 166 0.50 18.05 -1.89
N ARG A 167 0.68 17.48 -0.69
CA ARG A 167 1.84 16.67 -0.28
C ARG A 167 1.94 15.31 -0.97
N THR A 168 3.14 14.90 -1.36
CA THR A 168 3.43 13.56 -1.91
C THR A 168 3.34 12.48 -0.84
N SER A 169 3.33 11.21 -1.25
CA SER A 169 3.44 10.09 -0.31
C SER A 169 4.69 10.15 0.56
N LEU A 170 4.70 9.37 1.65
CA LEU A 170 5.85 9.21 2.54
C LEU A 170 7.12 8.80 1.79
N ARG A 171 6.97 8.07 0.68
CA ARG A 171 8.07 7.64 -0.18
C ARG A 171 8.37 8.59 -1.33
N GLY A 172 7.86 9.82 -1.28
CA GLY A 172 7.90 10.78 -2.38
C GLY A 172 6.82 10.55 -3.45
N GLY A 173 6.90 11.31 -4.54
CA GLY A 173 5.95 11.19 -5.66
C GLY A 173 6.32 10.07 -6.64
N GLY A 174 5.46 9.07 -6.80
CA GLY A 174 5.70 7.92 -7.70
C GLY A 174 6.80 6.98 -7.21
N PRO A 175 6.69 6.41 -5.99
CA PRO A 175 7.73 5.54 -5.44
C PRO A 175 7.85 4.23 -6.21
N LEU A 176 9.07 3.71 -6.33
CA LEU A 176 9.29 2.35 -6.81
C LEU A 176 9.02 1.37 -5.67
N SER A 177 8.12 0.40 -5.91
CA SER A 177 7.88 -0.71 -4.99
C SER A 177 8.60 -1.97 -5.49
N THR A 178 9.30 -2.65 -4.60
CA THR A 178 10.03 -3.91 -4.89
C THR A 178 9.57 -4.98 -3.93
N LEU A 179 9.11 -6.12 -4.47
CA LEU A 179 8.53 -7.20 -3.69
C LEU A 179 9.25 -8.50 -3.99
N ILE A 180 9.47 -9.31 -2.96
CA ILE A 180 9.91 -10.70 -3.13
C ILE A 180 8.73 -11.50 -3.67
N ALA A 181 9.01 -12.26 -4.73
CA ALA A 181 8.07 -13.20 -5.30
C ALA A 181 8.68 -14.61 -5.26
N LEU A 182 7.79 -15.59 -5.10
CA LEU A 182 8.16 -16.99 -5.23
C LEU A 182 8.59 -17.25 -6.68
N ASP A 183 9.66 -17.99 -6.90
CA ASP A 183 10.00 -18.51 -8.22
C ASP A 183 9.17 -19.76 -8.49
N PRO A 184 8.18 -19.74 -9.42
CA PRO A 184 7.34 -20.90 -9.67
C PRO A 184 8.10 -22.07 -10.29
N ALA A 185 9.26 -21.83 -10.91
CA ALA A 185 10.07 -22.88 -11.53
C ALA A 185 11.06 -23.51 -10.54
N GLY A 186 11.49 -22.76 -9.52
CA GLY A 186 12.48 -23.18 -8.54
C GLY A 186 11.91 -23.65 -7.20
N SER A 187 10.66 -23.29 -6.88
CA SER A 187 10.03 -23.60 -5.59
C SER A 187 9.09 -24.81 -5.66
N GLN A 188 9.03 -25.57 -4.56
CA GLN A 188 8.05 -26.65 -4.36
C GLN A 188 6.73 -26.16 -3.74
N LEU A 189 6.65 -24.87 -3.38
CA LEU A 189 5.46 -24.28 -2.79
C LEU A 189 4.50 -23.78 -3.88
N ASP A 190 3.19 -23.89 -3.66
CA ASP A 190 2.21 -23.35 -4.62
C ASP A 190 2.29 -21.82 -4.68
N ASN A 191 2.23 -21.27 -5.89
CA ASN A 191 2.21 -19.84 -6.11
C ASN A 191 0.82 -19.24 -5.78
N THR A 192 0.59 -18.91 -4.50
CA THR A 192 -0.66 -18.32 -4.00
C THR A 192 -0.48 -16.84 -3.63
N LEU A 193 -1.59 -16.10 -3.61
CA LEU A 193 -1.60 -14.71 -3.16
C LEU A 193 -1.12 -14.57 -1.70
N TRP A 194 -1.43 -15.55 -0.84
CA TRP A 194 -0.89 -15.60 0.52
C TRP A 194 0.64 -15.56 0.52
N ARG A 195 1.30 -16.44 -0.24
CA ARG A 195 2.78 -16.49 -0.27
C ARG A 195 3.37 -15.23 -0.90
N ALA A 196 2.71 -14.66 -1.92
CA ALA A 196 3.11 -13.37 -2.47
C ALA A 196 3.10 -12.24 -1.42
N CYS A 197 2.14 -12.24 -0.50
CA CYS A 197 2.10 -11.28 0.61
C CYS A 197 3.10 -11.64 1.72
N TRP A 198 3.09 -12.88 2.20
CA TRP A 198 3.83 -13.32 3.39
C TRP A 198 5.35 -13.24 3.21
N LEU A 199 5.85 -13.46 1.99
CA LEU A 199 7.27 -13.27 1.64
C LEU A 199 7.78 -11.84 1.91
N ASN A 200 6.88 -10.87 2.02
CA ASN A 200 7.18 -9.46 2.22
C ASN A 200 6.82 -8.96 3.63
N VAL A 201 6.42 -9.86 4.54
CA VAL A 201 6.19 -9.54 5.96
C VAL A 201 7.50 -9.68 6.73
N LEU A 202 7.87 -8.64 7.46
CA LEU A 202 9.07 -8.56 8.26
C LEU A 202 8.86 -9.12 9.67
N GLU A 203 9.90 -9.75 10.21
CA GLU A 203 9.97 -10.10 11.63
C GLU A 203 9.77 -8.87 12.53
N LYS A 204 9.14 -9.09 13.68
CA LYS A 204 8.86 -8.06 14.68
C LYS A 204 10.11 -7.29 15.10
N SER A 205 11.25 -7.95 15.26
CA SER A 205 12.51 -7.31 15.64
C SER A 205 13.03 -6.34 14.57
N VAL A 206 12.86 -6.68 13.29
CA VAL A 206 13.27 -5.87 12.15
C VAL A 206 12.44 -4.58 12.08
N ILE A 207 11.12 -4.67 12.18
CA ILE A 207 10.24 -3.49 12.23
C ILE A 207 10.55 -2.63 13.45
N GLY A 208 10.76 -3.24 14.61
CA GLY A 208 11.12 -2.53 15.84
C GLY A 208 12.45 -1.75 15.71
N GLY A 209 13.39 -2.26 14.91
CA GLY A 209 14.66 -1.58 14.63
C GLY A 209 14.56 -0.38 13.67
N LEU A 210 13.42 -0.17 13.01
CA LEU A 210 13.20 0.97 12.10
C LEU A 210 12.68 2.23 12.80
N GLY A 211 12.48 2.20 14.12
CA GLY A 211 12.03 3.35 14.91
C GLY A 211 12.40 3.24 16.38
N ASP A 212 11.89 4.17 17.19
CA ASP A 212 12.18 4.28 18.62
C ASP A 212 11.24 3.43 19.49
N GLY A 213 11.31 2.10 19.33
CA GLY A 213 10.68 1.16 20.25
C GLY A 213 9.14 1.06 20.17
N THR A 214 8.53 0.60 21.27
CA THR A 214 7.13 0.10 21.33
C THR A 214 6.08 1.07 20.78
N PRO A 215 4.93 0.56 20.30
CA PRO A 215 3.85 1.39 19.77
C PRO A 215 3.47 2.50 20.74
N LYS A 216 3.78 3.73 20.34
CA LYS A 216 3.00 4.89 20.75
C LYS A 216 1.55 4.60 20.30
N LYS A 217 0.57 5.14 21.01
CA LYS A 217 -0.89 4.92 20.87
C LYS A 217 -1.38 4.64 19.41
N PRO A 218 -2.53 3.97 19.18
CA PRO A 218 -2.97 3.55 17.84
C PRO A 218 -2.83 4.61 16.72
N GLU A 219 -3.05 5.88 17.04
CA GLU A 219 -2.89 7.02 16.12
C GLU A 219 -1.47 7.24 15.58
N ALA A 220 -0.44 6.73 16.26
CA ALA A 220 0.94 6.74 15.77
C ALA A 220 1.18 5.71 14.65
N THR A 221 0.32 4.70 14.53
CA THR A 221 0.32 3.76 13.39
C THR A 221 -0.70 4.17 12.33
N PHE A 222 -1.88 4.63 12.76
CA PHE A 222 -3.01 4.97 11.90
C PHE A 222 -3.35 6.46 12.01
N PRO A 223 -2.86 7.31 11.08
CA PRO A 223 -2.92 8.77 11.25
C PRO A 223 -4.33 9.36 11.31
N TRP A 224 -5.33 8.64 10.80
CA TRP A 224 -6.73 9.08 10.78
C TRP A 224 -7.46 8.83 12.11
N LEU A 225 -6.82 8.23 13.12
CA LEU A 225 -7.43 7.98 14.43
C LEU A 225 -7.31 9.16 15.41
N ALA A 226 -6.60 10.22 15.03
CA ALA A 226 -6.46 11.43 15.83
C ALA A 226 -6.50 12.66 14.94
N ALA A 227 -6.47 13.84 15.58
CA ALA A 227 -6.48 15.12 14.90
C ALA A 227 -5.45 15.17 13.77
N THR A 228 -5.89 15.59 12.57
CA THR A 228 -5.09 15.45 11.36
C THR A 228 -3.86 16.35 11.44
N ARG A 229 -2.65 15.76 11.44
CA ARG A 229 -1.41 16.55 11.34
C ARG A 229 -1.41 17.32 10.02
N THR A 230 -1.06 18.60 10.09
CA THR A 230 -1.01 19.49 8.92
C THR A 230 0.40 20.05 8.72
N SER A 231 0.62 20.63 7.55
CA SER A 231 1.88 21.26 7.16
C SER A 231 1.68 22.70 6.70
N GLU A 232 0.68 23.37 7.27
CA GLU A 232 0.46 24.80 7.07
C GLU A 232 1.62 25.61 7.65
N ALA A 233 2.00 26.70 7.00
CA ALA A 233 3.23 27.43 7.33
C ALA A 233 3.29 27.98 8.78
N LYS A 234 2.14 28.22 9.42
CA LYS A 234 2.07 28.82 10.76
C LYS A 234 1.84 27.82 11.89
N THR A 235 1.15 26.73 11.61
CA THR A 235 0.65 25.77 12.62
C THR A 235 1.08 24.34 12.36
N GLY A 236 1.52 24.05 11.14
CA GLY A 236 1.89 22.72 10.69
C GLY A 236 3.30 22.33 11.12
N GLN A 237 3.54 21.03 11.12
CA GLN A 237 4.83 20.44 11.42
C GLN A 237 5.11 19.27 10.48
N ASP A 238 6.39 19.03 10.24
CA ASP A 238 6.82 17.82 9.55
C ASP A 238 6.53 16.59 10.41
N THR A 239 6.39 15.45 9.76
CA THR A 239 6.20 14.15 10.41
C THR A 239 7.40 13.28 10.10
N THR A 240 8.22 13.09 11.11
CA THR A 240 9.49 12.35 11.07
C THR A 240 9.32 10.96 11.68
N PRO A 241 10.30 10.05 11.50
CA PRO A 241 10.26 8.74 12.15
C PRO A 241 10.16 8.80 13.69
N LEU A 242 10.47 9.94 14.33
CA LEU A 242 10.32 10.14 15.78
C LEU A 242 8.86 10.44 16.20
N ASP A 243 8.06 10.94 15.27
CA ASP A 243 6.65 11.34 15.52
C ASP A 243 5.68 10.16 15.38
N GLY A 244 6.06 9.11 14.66
CA GLY A 244 5.19 7.99 14.28
C GLY A 244 5.77 6.63 14.67
N HIS A 245 4.94 5.60 14.62
CA HIS A 245 5.40 4.22 14.72
C HIS A 245 5.89 3.75 13.34
N PRO A 246 6.91 2.87 13.23
CA PRO A 246 7.38 2.36 11.93
C PRO A 246 6.29 1.78 11.03
N LEU A 247 5.26 1.16 11.62
CA LEU A 247 4.12 0.61 10.87
C LEU A 247 3.30 1.68 10.12
N GLN A 248 3.37 2.95 10.52
CA GLN A 248 2.75 4.06 9.79
C GLN A 248 3.25 4.17 8.34
N MET A 249 4.42 3.62 8.02
CA MET A 249 4.94 3.58 6.66
C MET A 249 3.98 2.92 5.66
N TYR A 250 3.24 1.89 6.10
CA TYR A 250 2.21 1.22 5.29
C TYR A 250 0.91 2.03 5.16
N TRP A 251 0.75 3.07 5.98
CA TRP A 251 -0.51 3.79 6.21
C TRP A 251 -0.33 5.31 6.05
N GLY A 252 0.64 5.72 5.22
CA GLY A 252 0.94 7.13 4.96
C GLY A 252 -0.29 7.87 4.42
N MET A 253 -0.62 9.02 5.00
CA MET A 253 -1.85 9.76 4.71
C MET A 253 -1.56 11.25 4.39
N PRO A 254 -0.83 11.55 3.29
CA PRO A 254 -0.42 12.91 2.95
C PRO A 254 -1.56 13.81 2.45
N ARG A 255 -2.66 13.24 1.95
CA ARG A 255 -3.81 14.00 1.44
C ARG A 255 -4.88 14.11 2.52
N ARG A 256 -5.47 15.30 2.67
CA ARG A 256 -6.68 15.51 3.46
C ARG A 256 -7.88 15.32 2.54
N ILE A 257 -8.62 14.23 2.75
CA ILE A 257 -9.73 13.81 1.90
C ILE A 257 -10.89 13.37 2.79
N HIS A 258 -12.11 13.68 2.36
CA HIS A 258 -13.37 13.08 2.83
C HIS A 258 -14.19 12.62 1.65
N LEU A 259 -14.50 11.33 1.59
CA LEU A 259 -15.42 10.78 0.59
C LEU A 259 -16.85 11.17 0.95
N ASN A 260 -17.62 11.64 -0.03
CA ASN A 260 -19.00 12.06 0.23
C ASN A 260 -19.95 10.86 0.16
N TRP A 261 -20.18 10.21 1.30
CA TRP A 261 -21.15 9.13 1.43
C TRP A 261 -22.59 9.60 1.70
N GLN A 262 -22.83 10.92 1.83
CA GLN A 262 -24.16 11.46 2.13
C GLN A 262 -25.04 11.51 0.88
N THR A 263 -24.45 11.78 -0.28
CA THR A 263 -25.12 11.77 -1.57
C THR A 263 -24.56 10.64 -2.42
N THR A 264 -25.24 9.48 -2.37
CA THR A 264 -24.86 8.31 -3.17
C THR A 264 -25.97 7.93 -4.14
N GLU A 265 -25.58 7.23 -5.21
CA GLU A 265 -26.50 6.74 -6.23
C GLU A 265 -26.53 5.21 -6.30
N ASP A 266 -27.68 4.68 -6.73
CA ASP A 266 -27.79 3.30 -7.19
C ASP A 266 -27.28 3.16 -8.63
N GLY A 267 -26.78 1.97 -8.97
CA GLY A 267 -26.46 1.61 -10.34
C GLY A 267 -25.24 0.71 -10.44
N ARG A 268 -24.39 0.98 -11.42
CA ARG A 268 -23.13 0.26 -11.65
C ARG A 268 -21.94 1.18 -11.46
N CYS A 269 -20.89 0.66 -10.84
CA CYS A 269 -19.60 1.34 -10.71
C CYS A 269 -18.96 1.53 -12.09
N ASP A 270 -18.51 2.74 -12.42
CA ASP A 270 -17.90 3.01 -13.72
C ASP A 270 -16.56 2.29 -13.92
N LEU A 271 -15.92 1.84 -12.83
CA LEU A 271 -14.60 1.20 -12.88
C LEU A 271 -14.66 -0.33 -12.92
N CYS A 272 -15.44 -0.96 -12.04
CA CYS A 272 -15.53 -2.42 -11.97
C CYS A 272 -16.84 -2.99 -12.54
N ASN A 273 -17.75 -2.13 -13.00
CA ASN A 273 -19.06 -2.49 -13.55
C ASN A 273 -19.99 -3.30 -12.62
N ARG A 274 -19.62 -3.47 -11.34
CA ARG A 274 -20.46 -4.17 -10.35
C ARG A 274 -21.61 -3.27 -9.91
N ALA A 275 -22.76 -3.88 -9.65
CA ALA A 275 -23.90 -3.19 -9.07
C ALA A 275 -23.58 -2.73 -7.64
N SER A 276 -24.06 -1.55 -7.28
CA SER A 276 -23.94 -0.97 -5.95
C SER A 276 -25.10 -0.01 -5.71
N ASN A 277 -25.56 0.06 -4.47
CA ASN A 277 -26.53 1.05 -3.98
C ASN A 277 -25.86 2.22 -3.25
N GLN A 278 -24.53 2.29 -3.30
CA GLN A 278 -23.72 3.30 -2.61
C GLN A 278 -22.62 3.79 -3.55
N LEU A 279 -22.99 4.29 -4.73
CA LEU A 279 -22.02 4.88 -5.65
C LEU A 279 -21.71 6.31 -5.24
N VAL A 280 -20.44 6.60 -4.98
CA VAL A 280 -19.94 7.95 -4.63
C VAL A 280 -19.42 8.66 -5.87
N SER A 281 -19.80 9.93 -6.05
CA SER A 281 -19.47 10.76 -7.21
C SER A 281 -18.39 11.81 -6.96
N ASP A 282 -18.11 12.13 -5.70
CA ASP A 282 -17.30 13.27 -5.32
C ASP A 282 -16.68 13.09 -3.92
N TYR A 283 -15.73 13.97 -3.62
CA TYR A 283 -15.04 14.05 -2.34
C TYR A 283 -14.60 15.48 -2.06
N ILE A 284 -14.43 15.82 -0.78
CA ILE A 284 -13.86 17.09 -0.35
C ILE A 284 -12.37 16.89 -0.08
N THR A 285 -11.53 17.82 -0.54
CA THR A 285 -10.10 17.80 -0.26
C THR A 285 -9.56 19.17 0.13
N GLN A 286 -8.56 19.18 1.00
CA GLN A 286 -7.87 20.37 1.44
C GLN A 286 -6.36 20.18 1.31
N ASN A 287 -5.65 21.26 0.99
CA ASN A 287 -4.20 21.27 0.91
C ASN A 287 -3.55 21.19 2.31
N TYR A 288 -2.21 21.09 2.30
CA TYR A 288 -1.34 21.07 3.49
C TYR A 288 -1.65 19.93 4.49
N GLY A 289 -1.85 18.71 3.96
CA GLY A 289 -1.90 17.49 4.79
C GLY A 289 -0.57 17.12 5.43
N ILE A 290 -0.44 15.86 5.85
CA ILE A 290 0.75 15.38 6.54
C ILE A 290 1.97 15.50 5.62
N ASN A 291 3.00 16.22 6.07
CA ASN A 291 4.27 16.33 5.36
C ASN A 291 5.28 15.35 5.98
N TYR A 292 5.52 14.23 5.30
CA TYR A 292 6.50 13.26 5.74
C TYR A 292 7.92 13.74 5.37
N ASN A 293 8.78 13.85 6.38
CA ASN A 293 10.16 14.28 6.22
C ASN A 293 11.09 13.42 7.09
N GLY A 294 12.39 13.49 6.86
CA GLY A 294 13.39 12.71 7.59
C GLY A 294 13.61 11.32 7.02
N ALA A 295 14.39 10.51 7.74
CA ALA A 295 14.92 9.22 7.28
C ALA A 295 13.91 8.08 7.44
N TRP A 296 12.72 8.22 6.85
CA TRP A 296 11.79 7.10 6.72
C TRP A 296 12.38 6.03 5.78
N VAL A 297 12.42 4.77 6.22
CA VAL A 297 12.96 3.65 5.44
C VAL A 297 11.86 2.63 5.17
N HIS A 298 11.02 2.93 4.18
CA HIS A 298 9.86 2.10 3.87
C HIS A 298 10.29 0.70 3.37
N PRO A 299 9.84 -0.41 3.99
CA PRO A 299 10.31 -1.76 3.66
C PRO A 299 10.13 -2.19 2.21
N LEU A 300 9.02 -1.75 1.59
CA LEU A 300 8.68 -2.12 0.21
C LEU A 300 9.33 -1.23 -0.85
N SER A 301 10.25 -0.33 -0.49
CA SER A 301 10.93 0.54 -1.44
C SER A 301 12.45 0.47 -1.29
N PRO A 302 13.21 0.38 -2.39
CA PRO A 302 14.66 0.48 -2.33
C PRO A 302 15.07 1.91 -1.97
N HIS A 303 16.16 2.04 -1.22
CA HIS A 303 16.69 3.32 -0.79
C HIS A 303 18.14 3.49 -1.26
N VAL A 304 18.50 4.73 -1.59
CA VAL A 304 19.86 5.11 -1.97
C VAL A 304 20.36 6.22 -1.05
N ALA A 305 21.64 6.18 -0.69
CA ALA A 305 22.25 7.24 0.08
C ALA A 305 22.38 8.51 -0.77
N ASN A 306 21.99 9.65 -0.22
CA ASN A 306 22.30 10.96 -0.77
C ASN A 306 23.75 11.37 -0.44
N LYS A 307 24.17 12.55 -0.90
CA LYS A 307 25.55 13.05 -0.70
C LYS A 307 25.87 13.29 0.77
N GLU A 308 24.84 13.58 1.56
CA GLU A 308 24.90 13.85 3.00
C GLU A 308 24.77 12.56 3.85
N GLY A 309 24.66 11.39 3.21
CA GLY A 309 24.56 10.07 3.87
C GLY A 309 23.14 9.66 4.31
N GLY A 310 22.13 10.49 4.10
CA GLY A 310 20.73 10.16 4.34
C GLY A 310 20.15 9.21 3.28
N LEU A 311 19.26 8.31 3.68
CA LEU A 311 18.60 7.37 2.76
C LEU A 311 17.36 8.00 2.15
N LEU A 312 17.27 7.98 0.81
CA LEU A 312 16.10 8.44 0.07
C LEU A 312 15.47 7.28 -0.70
N PRO A 313 14.13 7.20 -0.75
CA PRO A 313 13.43 6.25 -1.61
C PRO A 313 13.86 6.41 -3.07
N GLN A 314 13.99 5.30 -3.78
CA GLN A 314 14.24 5.32 -5.22
C GLN A 314 12.90 5.44 -5.98
N HIS A 315 12.93 6.19 -7.07
CA HIS A 315 11.77 6.41 -7.94
C HIS A 315 11.99 5.70 -9.27
N ALA A 316 10.90 5.18 -9.84
CA ALA A 316 10.93 4.64 -11.20
C ALA A 316 11.36 5.74 -12.18
N GLN A 317 12.27 5.41 -13.09
CA GLN A 317 12.77 6.34 -14.10
C GLN A 317 12.09 6.06 -15.45
N PRO A 318 11.88 7.05 -16.31
CA PRO A 318 11.28 6.86 -17.63
C PRO A 318 12.02 5.82 -18.50
N GLY A 319 13.32 5.63 -18.29
CA GLY A 319 14.13 4.60 -18.95
C GLY A 319 13.99 3.19 -18.38
N GLY A 320 13.07 2.98 -17.42
CA GLY A 320 12.80 1.71 -16.78
C GLY A 320 13.93 1.20 -15.88
N LEU A 321 13.92 -0.12 -15.65
CA LEU A 321 14.95 -0.81 -14.89
C LEU A 321 16.11 -1.15 -15.82
N SER A 322 17.28 -0.55 -15.57
CA SER A 322 18.50 -0.91 -16.31
C SER A 322 19.26 -2.05 -15.61
N TYR A 323 20.26 -2.61 -16.30
CA TYR A 323 21.08 -3.71 -15.78
C TYR A 323 21.71 -3.44 -14.41
N ARG A 324 22.01 -2.16 -14.09
CA ARG A 324 22.52 -1.81 -12.75
C ARG A 324 21.53 -2.12 -11.62
N HIS A 325 20.22 -2.07 -11.90
CA HIS A 325 19.16 -2.45 -10.96
C HIS A 325 18.96 -3.97 -10.95
N TRP A 326 19.17 -4.64 -12.09
CA TRP A 326 19.05 -6.11 -12.21
C TRP A 326 19.90 -6.86 -11.18
N LEU A 327 21.13 -6.41 -10.89
CA LEU A 327 22.00 -7.04 -9.90
C LEU A 327 21.46 -6.99 -8.46
N GLY A 328 20.65 -5.99 -8.13
CA GLY A 328 19.94 -5.91 -6.85
C GLY A 328 18.59 -6.65 -6.86
N LEU A 329 18.06 -6.95 -8.05
CA LEU A 329 16.80 -7.66 -8.26
C LEU A 329 16.97 -9.15 -8.51
N VAL A 330 18.17 -9.62 -8.84
CA VAL A 330 18.48 -11.03 -9.05
C VAL A 330 19.57 -11.43 -8.10
N TRP A 331 19.19 -12.18 -7.06
CA TRP A 331 20.11 -12.72 -6.09
C TRP A 331 20.25 -14.23 -6.30
N SER A 332 21.45 -14.69 -6.66
CA SER A 332 21.78 -16.12 -6.71
C SER A 332 22.48 -16.53 -5.41
N ALA A 333 22.02 -17.61 -4.75
CA ALA A 333 22.56 -18.11 -3.48
C ALA A 333 24.07 -18.47 -3.48
N ASN A 334 24.75 -18.44 -4.64
CA ASN A 334 26.13 -18.93 -4.82
C ASN A 334 27.25 -17.86 -4.76
N ARG A 335 26.98 -16.62 -4.34
CA ARG A 335 28.07 -15.62 -4.21
C ARG A 335 28.68 -15.62 -2.80
N LYS A 336 29.90 -16.13 -2.67
CA LYS A 336 30.81 -15.79 -1.55
C LYS A 336 30.98 -14.28 -1.52
N ILE A 337 30.66 -13.66 -0.38
CA ILE A 337 30.71 -12.22 -0.18
C ILE A 337 32.17 -11.75 -0.18
N ASP A 338 32.58 -10.95 -1.17
CA ASP A 338 33.80 -10.15 -1.13
C ASP A 338 33.43 -8.73 -0.65
N ASN A 339 34.05 -8.29 0.45
CA ASN A 339 33.66 -7.15 1.29
C ASN A 339 33.89 -5.75 0.66
N ARG A 340 34.09 -5.64 -0.66
CA ARG A 340 34.54 -4.38 -1.28
C ARG A 340 33.47 -3.54 -1.98
N HIS A 341 32.24 -4.03 -2.16
CA HIS A 341 31.17 -3.29 -2.83
C HIS A 341 29.86 -3.44 -2.06
N ARG A 342 29.71 -2.65 -0.99
CA ARG A 342 28.51 -2.65 -0.14
C ARG A 342 27.37 -1.92 -0.85
N TRP A 343 26.68 -2.61 -1.75
CA TRP A 343 25.33 -2.25 -2.12
C TRP A 343 24.41 -2.72 -1.00
N SER A 344 23.76 -1.79 -0.31
CA SER A 344 22.69 -2.10 0.63
C SER A 344 21.47 -2.59 -0.15
N ALA A 345 21.49 -3.87 -0.54
CA ALA A 345 20.27 -4.67 -0.74
C ALA A 345 19.41 -4.54 0.53
N PRO A 346 18.07 -4.68 0.47
CA PRO A 346 17.23 -4.60 1.66
C PRO A 346 17.66 -5.71 2.64
N PHE A 347 18.48 -5.32 3.61
CA PHE A 347 19.12 -6.19 4.58
C PHE A 347 18.07 -6.60 5.61
N SER A 348 17.17 -7.51 5.23
CA SER A 348 16.36 -8.36 6.13
C SER A 348 15.50 -9.35 5.35
N LEU A 349 14.79 -8.89 4.32
CA LEU A 349 13.82 -9.72 3.57
C LEU A 349 14.46 -10.92 2.86
N THR A 350 15.67 -10.76 2.32
CA THR A 350 16.42 -11.87 1.71
C THR A 350 17.06 -12.78 2.77
N GLY A 351 17.27 -12.32 4.00
CA GLY A 351 17.90 -13.10 5.07
C GLY A 351 17.09 -14.36 5.43
N ASN A 352 15.77 -14.22 5.51
CA ASN A 352 14.86 -15.29 5.93
C ASN A 352 14.70 -16.36 4.84
N CYS A 353 14.60 -15.94 3.58
CA CYS A 353 14.60 -16.89 2.44
C CYS A 353 15.93 -17.64 2.30
N LEU A 354 17.07 -16.97 2.59
CA LEU A 354 18.42 -17.52 2.41
C LEU A 354 18.84 -18.51 3.50
N ARG A 355 18.38 -18.35 4.76
CA ARG A 355 18.67 -19.33 5.82
C ARG A 355 18.03 -20.70 5.54
N ASN A 356 16.89 -20.69 4.84
CA ASN A 356 16.02 -21.86 4.72
C ASN A 356 15.99 -22.48 3.30
N ASN A 357 16.94 -22.11 2.42
CA ASN A 357 17.10 -22.69 1.06
C ASN A 357 15.87 -22.59 0.13
N PHE A 358 15.02 -21.56 0.26
CA PHE A 358 13.92 -21.34 -0.70
C PHE A 358 14.38 -20.59 -1.96
N ALA A 359 14.00 -21.07 -3.15
CA ALA A 359 14.20 -20.35 -4.40
C ALA A 359 13.22 -19.16 -4.50
N CYS A 360 13.70 -17.95 -4.24
CA CYS A 360 12.93 -16.71 -4.35
C CYS A 360 13.64 -15.75 -5.32
N THR A 361 12.86 -15.05 -6.13
CA THR A 361 13.36 -14.01 -7.03
C THR A 361 12.75 -12.67 -6.62
N PRO A 362 13.56 -11.64 -6.33
CA PRO A 362 13.02 -10.28 -6.22
C PRO A 362 12.34 -9.88 -7.54
N SER A 363 11.10 -9.40 -7.44
CA SER A 363 10.35 -8.84 -8.56
C SER A 363 10.22 -7.34 -8.36
N ALA A 364 10.68 -6.56 -9.34
CA ALA A 364 10.34 -5.14 -9.41
C ALA A 364 9.17 -4.98 -10.36
N THR A 365 8.01 -4.64 -9.81
CA THR A 365 6.85 -4.31 -10.64
C THR A 365 6.71 -2.80 -10.69
N THR A 366 7.03 -2.22 -11.85
CA THR A 366 6.63 -0.85 -12.18
C THR A 366 5.21 -0.87 -12.72
N TRP A 367 4.23 -0.52 -11.89
CA TRP A 367 2.89 -0.21 -12.37
C TRP A 367 2.91 1.22 -12.92
N THR A 368 3.40 1.39 -14.14
CA THR A 368 3.27 2.67 -14.87
C THR A 368 1.85 2.74 -15.41
N THR A 369 1.16 3.84 -15.07
CA THR A 369 -0.09 4.28 -15.69
C THR A 369 0.06 4.46 -17.19
#